data_AF-A0A974P2Z3-F1
#
_entry.id   AF-A0A974P2Z3-F1
#
_cell.length_a   1.000
_cell.length_b   1.000
_cell.length_c   1.000
_cell.angle_alpha   90.00
_cell.angle_beta   90.00
_cell.angle_gamma   90.00
#
_symmetry.space_group_name_H-M   'P 1'
#
loop_
_entity.id
_entity.type
_entity.pdbx_description
1 polymer ?
#
loop_
_entity_poly.entity_id
_entity_poly.type
_entity_poly.pdbx_seq_one_letter_code
_entity_poly.pdbx_strand_id
1 'polypeptide(L)' 'MRALILSALAALSLSSKALAGDLSVVVRNAQGQPVKDAVVTLKPAAGGAPGAPIKFTWPYSVAQQNISFNPSC' A
#
# COMPACT_ATOMS: atom_id res chain seq x y z
N MET A 1 5.47 -9.67 -38.21
CA MET A 1 6.30 -10.01 -37.03
C MET A 1 7.22 -8.86 -36.61
N ARG A 2 8.01 -8.28 -37.52
CA ARG A 2 8.94 -7.17 -37.24
C ARG A 2 8.27 -5.91 -36.64
N ALA A 3 7.08 -5.55 -37.15
CA ALA A 3 6.29 -4.45 -36.58
C ALA A 3 5.84 -4.71 -35.13
N LEU A 4 5.43 -5.95 -34.81
CA LEU A 4 5.03 -6.31 -33.45
C LEU A 4 6.20 -6.25 -32.46
N ILE A 5 7.39 -6.66 -32.90
CA ILE A 5 8.62 -6.57 -32.11
C ILE A 5 8.97 -5.11 -31.82
N LEU A 6 8.86 -4.23 -32.82
CA LEU A 6 9.11 -2.79 -32.65
C LEU A 6 8.11 -2.14 -31.71
N SER A 7 6.81 -2.48 -31.82
CA SER A 7 5.77 -1.97 -30.92
C SER A 7 5.98 -2.43 -29.47
N ALA A 8 6.38 -3.70 -29.27
CA ALA A 8 6.68 -4.22 -27.94
C ALA A 8 7.89 -3.52 -27.31
N LEU A 9 8.95 -3.28 -28.09
CA LEU A 9 10.16 -2.61 -27.62
C LEU A 9 9.91 -1.13 -27.27
N ALA A 10 9.03 -0.46 -28.04
CA ALA A 10 8.58 0.88 -27.71
C ALA A 10 7.77 0.92 -26.40
N ALA A 11 6.87 -0.04 -26.16
CA ALA A 11 6.08 -0.10 -24.94
C ALA A 11 6.93 -0.30 -23.67
N LEU A 12 8.01 -1.08 -23.76
CA LEU A 12 8.97 -1.31 -22.67
C LEU A 12 9.76 -0.04 -22.29
N SER A 13 9.90 0.93 -23.19
CA SER A 13 10.67 2.16 -22.94
C SER A 13 9.86 3.30 -22.29
N LEU A 14 8.55 3.12 -22.09
CA LEU A 14 7.67 4.08 -21.40
C LEU A 14 7.64 3.91 -19.87
N SER A 15 8.69 3.39 -19.24
CA SER A 15 8.76 3.31 -17.78
C SER A 15 8.83 4.72 -17.17
N SER A 16 7.70 5.20 -16.65
CA SER A 16 7.64 6.43 -15.87
C SER A 16 8.23 6.19 -14.47
N LYS A 17 8.97 7.17 -13.95
CA LYS A 17 9.42 7.13 -12.56
C LYS A 17 8.20 7.20 -11.65
N ALA A 18 8.07 6.25 -10.72
CA ALA A 18 7.14 6.37 -9.61
C ALA A 18 7.61 7.53 -8.72
N LEU A 19 6.98 8.70 -8.85
CA LEU A 19 7.23 9.85 -7.98
C LEU A 19 6.49 9.60 -6.66
N ALA A 20 7.19 9.06 -5.68
CA ALA A 20 6.76 9.07 -4.29
C ALA A 20 7.36 10.31 -3.60
N GLY A 21 6.55 11.05 -2.86
CA GLY A 21 7.04 12.11 -1.98
C GLY A 21 7.43 11.55 -0.62
N ASP A 22 8.45 12.12 0.01
CA ASP A 22 8.85 11.76 1.38
C ASP A 22 7.99 12.50 2.41
N LEU A 23 7.64 11.81 3.50
CA LEU A 23 6.93 12.38 4.65
C LEU A 23 7.67 12.02 5.94
N SER A 24 8.14 13.03 6.68
CA SER A 24 8.77 12.85 7.99
C SER A 24 7.90 13.45 9.09
N VAL A 25 7.64 12.67 10.15
CA VAL A 25 6.82 13.07 11.30
C VAL A 25 7.64 12.96 12.57
N VAL A 26 7.75 14.07 13.31
CA VAL A 26 8.49 14.13 14.58
C VAL A 26 7.55 14.69 15.64
N VAL A 27 7.27 13.89 16.67
CA VAL A 27 6.38 14.27 17.77
C VAL A 27 7.21 14.76 18.96
N ARG A 28 7.01 16.01 19.38
CA ARG A 28 7.74 16.65 20.50
C ARG A 28 6.77 17.26 21.51
N ASN A 29 7.18 17.30 22.78
CA ASN A 29 6.46 18.00 23.84
C ASN A 29 6.76 19.52 23.83
N ALA A 30 6.16 20.27 24.76
CA ALA A 30 6.36 21.72 24.88
C ALA A 30 7.83 22.13 25.16
N GLN A 31 8.62 21.21 25.72
CA GLN A 31 10.04 21.36 26.02
C GLN A 31 10.95 20.94 24.86
N GLY A 32 10.37 20.54 23.71
CA GLY A 32 11.11 20.12 22.51
C GLY A 32 11.65 18.69 22.53
N GLN A 33 11.32 17.89 23.56
CA GLN A 33 11.77 16.51 23.71
C GLN A 33 10.86 15.55 22.92
N PRO A 34 11.39 14.44 22.36
CA PRO A 34 10.58 13.41 21.72
C PRO A 34 9.52 12.83 22.66
N VAL A 35 8.30 12.68 22.16
CA VAL A 35 7.24 12.01 22.93
C VAL A 35 7.44 10.51 22.83
N LYS A 36 7.68 9.86 23.98
CA LYS A 36 7.82 8.40 24.07
C LYS A 36 6.49 7.71 23.75
N ASP A 37 6.56 6.60 23.02
CA ASP A 37 5.41 5.74 22.66
C ASP A 37 4.28 6.49 21.94
N ALA A 38 4.62 7.53 21.16
CA ALA A 38 3.64 8.29 20.38
C ALA A 38 3.05 7.45 19.25
N VAL A 39 1.72 7.33 19.23
CA VAL A 39 0.97 6.69 18.14
C VAL A 39 0.43 7.77 17.22
N VAL A 40 0.78 7.70 15.93
CA VAL A 40 0.35 8.67 14.92
C VAL A 40 -0.38 7.95 13.79
N THR A 41 -1.59 8.43 13.46
CA THR A 41 -2.35 7.96 12.31
C THR A 41 -2.33 9.04 11.23
N LEU A 42 -1.85 8.70 10.04
CA LEU A 42 -1.80 9.60 8.88
C LEU A 42 -2.92 9.26 7.91
N LYS A 43 -3.74 10.25 7.55
CA LYS A 43 -4.82 10.11 6.57
C LYS A 43 -4.63 11.13 5.44
N PRO A 44 -4.37 10.70 4.20
CA PRO A 44 -4.31 11.61 3.06
C PRO A 44 -5.64 12.36 2.90
N ALA A 45 -5.57 13.66 2.61
CA ALA A 45 -6.77 14.48 2.37
C ALA A 45 -7.59 13.96 1.17
N ALA A 46 -6.93 13.36 0.18
CA ALA A 46 -7.57 12.71 -0.96
C ALA A 46 -8.32 11.40 -0.61
N GLY A 47 -8.20 10.92 0.64
CA GLY A 47 -8.82 9.68 1.12
C GLY A 47 -8.17 8.43 0.52
N GLY A 48 -7.19 7.84 1.20
CA GLY A 48 -6.52 6.62 0.72
C GLY A 48 -5.86 6.76 -0.66
N ALA A 49 -5.28 5.68 -1.18
CA ALA A 49 -4.86 5.64 -2.59
C ALA A 49 -6.08 5.95 -3.49
N PRO A 50 -5.94 6.74 -4.56
CA PRO A 50 -7.06 7.26 -5.34
C PRO A 50 -8.00 6.13 -5.81
N GLY A 51 -9.19 6.07 -5.19
CA GLY A 51 -10.48 5.67 -5.76
C GLY A 51 -10.67 4.25 -6.29
N ALA A 52 -9.64 3.40 -6.33
CA ALA A 52 -9.83 2.01 -6.74
C ALA A 52 -10.09 1.13 -5.52
N PRO A 53 -11.10 0.22 -5.57
CA PRO A 53 -11.12 -0.93 -4.68
C PRO A 53 -9.74 -1.57 -4.71
N ILE A 54 -9.22 -2.00 -3.57
CA ILE A 54 -7.98 -2.79 -3.53
C ILE A 54 -8.22 -4.01 -4.43
N LYS A 55 -7.58 -4.03 -5.60
CA LYS A 55 -7.65 -5.13 -6.55
C LYS A 55 -6.37 -5.93 -6.43
N PHE A 56 -6.51 -7.17 -5.99
CA PHE A 56 -5.45 -8.15 -6.11
C PHE A 56 -5.58 -8.83 -7.48
N THR A 57 -4.45 -9.07 -8.15
CA THR A 57 -4.41 -9.81 -9.43
C THR A 57 -4.58 -11.32 -9.22
N TRP A 58 -4.55 -11.78 -7.96
CA TRP A 58 -4.78 -13.16 -7.57
C TRP A 58 -6.19 -13.35 -6.97
N PRO A 59 -6.74 -14.58 -7.04
CA PRO A 59 -7.99 -14.89 -6.38
C PRO A 59 -7.90 -14.62 -4.87
N TYR A 60 -8.93 -14.01 -4.31
CA TYR A 60 -9.13 -14.01 -2.87
C TYR A 60 -9.37 -15.45 -2.41
N SER A 61 -8.34 -16.07 -1.81
CA SER A 61 -8.45 -17.37 -1.18
C SER A 61 -8.33 -17.21 0.32
N VAL A 62 -9.42 -17.46 1.04
CA VAL A 62 -9.40 -17.61 2.49
C VAL A 62 -9.15 -19.08 2.78
N ALA A 63 -7.91 -19.43 3.12
CA ALA A 63 -7.56 -20.77 3.58
C ALA A 63 -7.71 -20.82 5.11
N GLN A 64 -8.90 -21.14 5.60
CA GLN A 64 -9.12 -21.35 7.02
C GLN A 64 -8.79 -22.80 7.37
N GLN A 65 -7.69 -23.03 8.09
CA GLN A 65 -7.24 -24.35 8.51
C GLN A 65 -7.23 -24.44 10.04
N ASN A 66 -7.48 -25.63 10.59
CA ASN A 66 -7.43 -25.93 12.03
C ASN A 66 -8.43 -25.15 12.92
N ILE A 67 -9.63 -24.87 12.39
CA ILE A 67 -10.73 -24.35 13.21
C ILE A 67 -11.38 -25.52 13.97
N SER A 68 -11.23 -25.53 15.29
CA SER A 68 -12.09 -26.31 16.17
C SER A 68 -13.00 -25.32 16.90
N PHE A 69 -14.30 -25.37 16.58
CA PHE A 69 -15.33 -24.63 17.32
C PHE A 69 -15.90 -25.59 18.37
N ASN A 70 -15.62 -25.34 19.65
CA ASN A 70 -16.20 -26.09 20.77
C ASN A 70 -17.11 -25.17 21.60
N PRO A 71 -18.42 -25.11 21.29
CA PRO A 71 -19.41 -24.41 22.10
C PRO A 71 -19.94 -25.35 23.20
N SER A 72 -19.10 -25.74 24.16
CA SER A 72 -19.61 -26.45 25.34
C SER A 72 -20.18 -25.45 26.33
N CYS A 73 -21.50 -25.55 26.54
CA CYS A 73 -22.34 -24.78 27.46
C CYS A 73 -22.02 -25.05 28.93
#